data_AF-A0A8B7E3M7-F1
#
_entry.id   AF-A0A8B7E3M7-F1
#
_cell.length_a   1.000
_cell.length_b   1.000
_cell.length_c   1.000
_cell.angle_alpha   90.00
_cell.angle_beta   90.00
_cell.angle_gamma   90.00
#
_symmetry.space_group_name_H-M   'P 1'
#
loop_
_entity.id
_entity.type
_entity.pdbx_description
1 polymer ?
#
loop_
_entity_poly.entity_id
_entity_poly.type
_entity_poly.pdbx_seq_one_letter_code
_entity_poly.pdbx_strand_id
1 'polypeptide(L)'
;MNFSETFKQSSYLCKFSPDNNYIANATSYRLIIRDVKSLQVKAHFSCLDNINHVEWASDSMYVLCALFKRGFIQVCYLFLFYFRMMFTCSSSGRNYVFENVEIEEVQVKWQQYCELLQIQSK
;
A
#
# COMPACT_ATOMS: atom_id res chain seq x y z
N MET A 1 10.16 1.51 -38.56
CA MET A 1 9.39 0.79 -37.51
C MET A 1 8.63 1.84 -36.73
N ASN A 2 7.33 1.64 -36.51
CA ASN A 2 6.46 2.55 -35.76
C ASN A 2 6.17 1.88 -34.42
N PHE A 3 6.74 2.40 -33.34
CA PHE A 3 6.54 1.83 -32.00
C PHE A 3 5.36 2.56 -31.34
N SER A 4 4.44 1.80 -30.74
CA SER A 4 3.41 2.36 -29.88
C SER A 4 4.06 3.13 -28.72
N GLU A 5 3.46 4.24 -28.30
CA GLU A 5 3.93 5.02 -27.15
C GLU A 5 4.12 4.11 -25.92
N THR A 6 5.24 4.26 -25.23
CA THR A 6 5.51 3.55 -23.98
C THR A 6 4.46 3.90 -22.95
N PHE A 7 3.60 2.94 -22.64
CA PHE A 7 2.57 3.08 -21.60
C PHE A 7 3.23 3.16 -20.22
N LYS A 8 2.79 4.10 -19.37
CA LYS A 8 3.36 4.28 -18.02
C LYS A 8 3.20 3.00 -17.21
N GLN A 9 4.33 2.31 -17.01
CA GLN A 9 4.46 1.22 -16.05
C GLN A 9 4.10 1.72 -14.66
N SER A 10 3.40 0.92 -13.86
CA SER A 10 2.91 1.26 -12.52
C SER A 10 4.03 1.37 -11.46
N SER A 11 5.23 1.83 -11.82
CA SER A 11 6.34 2.14 -10.89
C SER A 11 6.56 1.10 -9.78
N TYR A 12 6.56 -0.20 -10.11
CA TYR A 12 6.70 -1.31 -9.13
C TYR A 12 5.57 -1.44 -8.09
N LEU A 13 4.43 -0.79 -8.31
CA LEU A 13 3.22 -0.84 -7.47
C LEU A 13 2.29 -2.00 -7.83
N CYS A 14 2.84 -3.03 -8.47
CA CYS A 14 2.15 -4.28 -8.74
C CYS A 14 2.84 -5.42 -7.99
N LYS A 15 2.14 -6.06 -7.05
CA LYS A 15 2.70 -7.10 -6.17
C LYS A 15 1.73 -8.27 -6.03
N PHE A 16 2.26 -9.48 -6.12
CA PHE A 16 1.53 -10.69 -5.76
C PHE A 16 1.37 -10.77 -4.25
N SER A 17 0.22 -11.30 -3.81
CA SER A 17 0.03 -11.69 -2.42
C SER A 17 0.95 -12.88 -2.08
N PRO A 18 1.39 -13.03 -0.81
CA PRO A 18 2.21 -14.16 -0.38
C PRO A 18 1.60 -15.54 -0.67
N ASP A 19 0.27 -15.65 -0.68
CA ASP A 19 -0.46 -16.87 -1.02
C ASP A 19 -0.62 -17.11 -2.54
N ASN A 20 -0.15 -16.18 -3.39
CA ASN A 20 -0.28 -16.20 -4.85
C ASN A 20 -1.72 -16.27 -5.40
N ASN A 21 -2.73 -15.99 -4.58
CA ASN A 21 -4.11 -15.97 -5.05
C ASN A 21 -4.53 -14.61 -5.59
N TYR A 22 -3.82 -13.53 -5.21
CA TYR A 22 -4.19 -12.17 -5.55
C TYR A 22 -3.02 -11.36 -6.12
N ILE A 23 -3.37 -10.37 -6.94
CA ILE A 23 -2.45 -9.32 -7.42
C ILE A 23 -3.00 -7.98 -6.97
N ALA A 24 -2.18 -7.23 -6.25
CA ALA A 24 -2.41 -5.82 -5.98
C ALA A 24 -1.80 -5.01 -7.12
N ASN A 25 -2.59 -4.13 -7.72
CA ASN A 25 -2.12 -3.15 -8.68
C ASN A 25 -2.55 -1.75 -8.22
N ALA A 26 -1.58 -0.92 -7.88
CA ALA A 26 -1.83 0.48 -7.56
C ALA A 26 -1.45 1.41 -8.72
N THR A 27 -2.29 2.41 -8.94
CA THR A 27 -2.08 3.44 -9.96
C THR A 27 -2.62 4.76 -9.45
N SER A 28 -1.74 5.76 -9.34
CA SER A 28 -2.05 7.03 -8.68
C SER A 28 -2.58 6.76 -7.27
N TYR A 29 -3.81 7.17 -6.95
CA TYR A 29 -4.42 6.97 -5.63
C TYR A 29 -5.27 5.68 -5.53
N ARG A 30 -5.38 4.88 -6.60
CA ARG A 30 -6.27 3.72 -6.65
C ARG A 30 -5.48 2.44 -6.43
N LEU A 31 -5.98 1.58 -5.55
CA LEU A 31 -5.51 0.21 -5.36
C LEU A 31 -6.58 -0.76 -5.86
N ILE A 32 -6.23 -1.63 -6.79
CA ILE A 32 -7.11 -2.66 -7.34
C ILE A 32 -6.54 -4.01 -6.97
N ILE A 33 -7.35 -4.85 -6.32
CA ILE A 33 -7.02 -6.25 -6.05
C ILE A 33 -7.76 -7.14 -7.02
N ARG A 34 -7.01 -8.01 -7.70
CA ARG A 34 -7.54 -8.99 -8.64
C ARG A 34 -7.21 -10.40 -8.18
N ASP A 35 -8.11 -11.31 -8.48
CA ASP A 35 -7.82 -12.74 -8.39
C ASP A 35 -6.85 -13.15 -9.51
N VAL A 36 -5.82 -13.94 -9.19
CA VAL A 36 -4.76 -14.32 -10.14
C VAL A 36 -5.29 -15.23 -11.26
N LYS A 37 -6.23 -16.12 -10.96
CA LYS A 37 -6.71 -17.13 -11.91
C LYS A 37 -7.72 -16.55 -12.89
N SER A 38 -8.63 -15.71 -12.39
CA SER A 38 -9.72 -15.15 -13.17
C SER A 38 -9.47 -13.72 -13.66
N LEU A 39 -8.48 -13.02 -13.09
CA LEU A 39 -8.19 -11.60 -13.30
C LEU A 39 -9.35 -10.64 -12.99
N GLN A 40 -10.43 -11.18 -12.40
CA GLN A 40 -11.59 -10.43 -11.95
C GLN A 40 -11.21 -9.52 -10.79
N VAL A 41 -11.82 -8.34 -10.75
CA VAL A 41 -11.61 -7.39 -9.66
C VAL A 41 -12.34 -7.91 -8.43
N LYS A 42 -11.56 -8.20 -7.38
CA LYS A 42 -12.10 -8.63 -6.08
C LYS A 42 -12.36 -7.46 -5.16
N ALA A 43 -11.47 -6.48 -5.17
CA ALA A 43 -11.61 -5.27 -4.36
C ALA A 43 -11.01 -4.05 -5.07
N HIS A 44 -11.55 -2.88 -4.75
CA HIS A 44 -11.08 -1.60 -5.24
C HIS A 44 -11.09 -0.59 -4.08
N PHE A 45 -9.94 0.03 -3.83
CA PHE A 45 -9.76 1.03 -2.78
C PHE A 45 -9.28 2.35 -3.36
N SER A 46 -9.84 3.44 -2.85
CA SER A 46 -9.38 4.80 -3.11
C SER A 46 -8.58 5.28 -1.89
N CYS A 47 -7.29 5.56 -2.10
CA CYS A 47 -6.43 6.19 -1.12
C CYS A 47 -6.62 7.73 -1.14
N LEU A 48 -6.19 8.41 -0.07
CA LEU A 48 -6.32 9.87 0.05
C LEU A 48 -5.43 10.66 -0.93
N ASP A 49 -4.32 10.09 -1.34
CA ASP A 49 -3.32 10.70 -2.23
C ASP A 49 -2.69 9.58 -3.07
N ASN A 50 -1.74 9.93 -3.93
CA ASN A 50 -0.99 8.98 -4.74
C ASN A 50 -0.25 7.98 -3.86
N ILE A 51 -0.43 6.71 -4.20
CA ILE A 51 0.24 5.57 -3.60
C ILE A 51 1.66 5.54 -4.18
N ASN A 52 2.65 5.62 -3.30
CA ASN A 52 4.06 5.57 -3.64
C ASN A 52 4.69 4.21 -3.36
N HIS A 53 4.07 3.41 -2.49
CA HIS A 53 4.51 2.05 -2.19
C HIS A 53 3.34 1.16 -1.84
N VAL A 54 3.42 -0.12 -2.20
CA VAL A 54 2.43 -1.16 -1.84
C VAL A 54 3.14 -2.38 -1.30
N GLU A 55 2.65 -2.91 -0.18
CA GLU A 55 3.17 -4.10 0.47
C GLU A 55 2.02 -4.97 0.96
N TRP A 56 2.13 -6.29 0.77
CA TRP A 56 1.18 -7.25 1.33
C TRP A 56 1.59 -7.64 2.76
N ALA A 57 0.59 -7.85 3.60
CA ALA A 57 0.79 -8.58 4.85
C ALA A 57 1.05 -10.06 4.56
N SER A 58 1.77 -10.73 5.47
CA SER A 58 2.14 -12.15 5.34
C SER A 58 0.91 -13.08 5.19
N ASP A 59 -0.21 -12.70 5.82
CA ASP A 59 -1.50 -13.41 5.77
C ASP A 59 -2.27 -13.22 4.45
N SER A 60 -1.78 -12.38 3.53
CA SER A 60 -2.46 -12.03 2.27
C SER A 60 -3.84 -11.37 2.41
N MET A 61 -4.23 -10.94 3.62
CA MET A 61 -5.55 -10.33 3.87
C MET A 61 -5.50 -8.80 3.87
N TYR A 62 -4.35 -8.23 4.20
CA TYR A 62 -4.13 -6.80 4.26
C TYR A 62 -3.14 -6.32 3.21
N VAL A 63 -3.41 -5.13 2.68
CA VAL A 63 -2.51 -4.40 1.79
C VAL A 63 -2.21 -3.03 2.38
N LEU A 64 -0.93 -2.77 2.59
CA LEU A 64 -0.42 -1.48 3.01
C LEU A 64 -0.15 -0.60 1.78
N CYS A 65 -0.62 0.63 1.83
CA CYS A 65 -0.32 1.67 0.84
C CYS A 65 0.39 2.83 1.53
N ALA A 66 1.59 3.19 1.06
CA ALA A 66 2.32 4.35 1.56
C ALA A 66 2.12 5.57 0.65
N LEU A 67 1.83 6.71 1.29
CA LEU A 67 1.54 7.99 0.67
C LEU A 67 2.59 9.00 1.16
N PHE A 68 3.77 8.98 0.53
CA PHE A 68 4.94 9.71 1.02
C PHE A 68 4.74 11.22 1.00
N LYS A 69 4.05 11.75 -0.02
CA LYS A 69 3.77 13.20 -0.13
C LYS A 69 3.02 13.74 1.09
N ARG A 70 2.17 12.90 1.68
CA ARG A 70 1.31 13.28 2.80
C ARG A 70 1.92 12.83 4.15
N GLY A 71 2.86 11.89 4.15
CA GLY A 71 3.41 11.26 5.35
C GLY A 71 2.44 10.26 5.99
N PHE A 72 1.56 9.65 5.19
CA PHE A 72 0.54 8.71 5.65
C PHE A 72 0.76 7.31 5.09
N ILE A 73 0.24 6.33 5.82
CA ILE A 73 0.00 4.99 5.29
C ILE A 73 -1.46 4.65 5.53
N GLN A 74 -2.05 4.03 4.52
CA GLN A 74 -3.39 3.51 4.55
C GLN A 74 -3.32 1.98 4.47
N VAL A 75 -3.98 1.29 5.41
CA VAL A 75 -4.13 -0.17 5.36
C VAL A 75 -5.51 -0.50 4.83
N CYS A 76 -5.56 -1.36 3.81
CA CYS A 76 -6.77 -1.85 3.18
C CYS A 76 -6.94 -3.33 3.49
N TYR A 77 -8.11 -3.73 3.97
CA TYR A 77 -8.46 -5.13 4.21
C TYR A 77 -9.31 -5.68 3.06
N LEU A 78 -8.97 -6.86 2.57
CA LEU A 78 -9.56 -7.41 1.34
C LEU A 78 -11.07 -7.68 1.44
N PHE A 79 -11.57 -8.07 2.62
CA PHE A 79 -12.95 -8.54 2.79
C PHE A 79 -13.91 -7.52 3.43
N LEU A 80 -13.44 -6.34 3.85
CA LEU A 80 -14.30 -5.26 4.37
C LEU A 80 -14.02 -3.97 3.62
N PHE A 81 -15.06 -3.42 3.01
CA PHE A 81 -14.99 -2.16 2.26
C PHE A 81 -14.91 -0.90 3.14
N TYR A 82 -15.07 -1.02 4.47
CA TYR A 82 -15.25 0.13 5.37
C TYR A 82 -14.13 0.35 6.40
N PHE A 83 -13.19 -0.58 6.56
CA PHE A 83 -12.12 -0.39 7.55
C PHE A 83 -10.96 0.38 6.93
N ARG A 84 -10.84 1.66 7.27
CA ARG A 84 -9.74 2.53 6.83
C ARG A 84 -8.94 2.98 8.03
N MET A 85 -7.74 2.43 8.14
CA MET A 85 -6.81 2.77 9.19
C MET A 85 -5.68 3.60 8.61
N MET A 86 -5.36 4.71 9.29
CA MET A 86 -4.41 5.70 8.80
C MET A 86 -3.34 5.94 9.85
N PHE A 87 -2.08 5.77 9.46
CA PHE A 87 -0.94 6.09 10.31
C PHE A 87 -0.23 7.33 9.76
N THR A 88 0.23 8.20 10.66
CA THR A 88 1.00 9.40 10.30
C THR A 88 2.40 9.30 10.88
N CYS A 89 3.41 9.67 10.09
CA CYS A 89 4.76 9.86 10.59
C CYS A 89 5.01 11.36 10.78
N SER A 90 5.13 11.81 12.04
CA SER A 90 5.57 13.17 12.37
C SER A 90 7.04 13.17 12.79
N SER A 91 7.88 13.87 12.03
CA SER A 91 9.33 14.02 12.28
C SER A 91 9.69 14.80 13.57
N SER A 92 8.71 15.15 14.40
CA SER A 92 8.89 15.91 15.65
C SER A 92 8.83 15.06 16.92
N GLY A 93 8.95 13.73 16.80
CA GLY A 93 9.18 12.85 17.95
C GLY A 93 7.97 12.68 18.87
N ARG A 94 6.74 12.77 18.37
CA ARG A 94 5.55 12.53 19.21
C ARG A 94 4.49 11.68 18.52
N ASN A 95 4.34 10.50 19.12
CA ASN A 95 3.17 9.63 19.19
C ASN A 95 2.61 9.10 17.86
N TYR A 96 2.92 7.83 17.62
CA TYR A 96 2.12 6.95 16.77
C TYR A 96 0.77 6.71 17.47
N VAL A 97 -0.31 7.31 16.98
CA VAL A 97 -1.66 6.97 17.47
C VAL A 97 -2.08 5.70 16.73
N PHE A 98 -1.92 4.57 17.40
CA PHE A 98 -2.41 3.28 16.95
C PHE A 98 -3.82 3.09 17.52
N GLU A 99 -4.84 3.37 16.74
CA GLU A 99 -6.21 3.03 17.14
C GLU A 99 -6.52 1.63 16.61
N ASN A 100 -6.48 0.64 17.52
CA ASN A 100 -6.88 -0.77 17.35
C ASN A 100 -6.27 -1.51 16.15
N VAL A 101 -5.05 -2.03 16.32
CA VAL A 101 -4.35 -2.79 15.26
C VAL A 101 -3.71 -4.05 15.83
N GLU A 102 -4.34 -5.20 15.61
CA GLU A 102 -3.77 -6.53 15.89
C GLU A 102 -2.63 -6.91 14.92
N ILE A 103 -2.10 -5.96 14.13
CA ILE A 103 -1.13 -6.22 13.06
C ILE A 103 0.23 -5.63 13.44
N GLU A 104 0.89 -6.23 14.43
CA GLU A 104 2.27 -5.87 14.85
C GLU A 104 3.24 -5.87 13.66
N GLU A 105 3.06 -6.78 12.70
CA GLU A 105 3.91 -6.88 11.50
C GLU A 105 3.89 -5.58 10.66
N VAL A 106 2.73 -4.93 10.57
CA VAL A 106 2.56 -3.67 9.83
C VAL A 106 3.28 -2.54 10.56
N GLN A 107 3.27 -2.52 11.89
CA GLN A 107 3.97 -1.51 12.68
C GLN A 107 5.49 -1.59 12.52
N VAL A 108 6.05 -2.81 12.58
CA VAL A 108 7.50 -3.05 12.45
C VAL A 108 7.98 -2.68 11.05
N LYS A 109 7.28 -3.11 9.99
CA LYS A 109 7.61 -2.71 8.61
C LYS A 109 7.52 -1.19 8.45
N TRP A 110 6.53 -0.53 9.06
CA TRP A 110 6.42 0.93 9.02
C TRP A 110 7.62 1.62 9.65
N GLN A 111 8.05 1.22 10.83
CA GLN A 111 9.21 1.83 11.48
C GLN A 111 10.44 1.76 10.57
N GLN A 112 10.67 0.63 9.91
CA GLN A 112 11.73 0.48 8.90
C GLN A 112 11.53 1.43 7.70
N TYR A 113 10.30 1.58 7.19
CA TYR A 113 10.01 2.54 6.11
C TYR A 113 10.21 4.00 6.53
N CYS A 114 9.84 4.39 7.76
CA CYS A 114 10.12 5.72 8.31
C CYS A 114 11.62 6.01 8.30
N GLU A 115 12.43 5.06 8.77
CA GLU A 115 13.89 5.18 8.81
C GLU A 115 14.47 5.32 7.39
N LEU A 116 14.01 4.51 6.43
CA LEU A 116 14.42 4.59 5.03
C LEU A 116 14.04 5.94 4.38
N LEU A 117 12.87 6.48 4.70
CA LEU A 117 12.42 7.78 4.18
C LEU A 117 13.21 8.95 4.79
N GLN A 118 13.67 8.86 6.04
CA GLN A 118 14.57 9.86 6.63
C GLN A 118 15.97 9.87 6.00
N ILE A 119 16.42 8.75 5.42
CA ILE A 119 17.68 8.69 4.65
C ILE A 119 17.54 9.38 3.28
N GLN A 120 16.33 9.41 2.70
CA GLN A 120 16.05 10.01 1.39
C GLN A 120 15.87 11.54 1.44
N SER A 121 15.79 12.17 2.62
CA SER A 121 15.51 13.61 2.77
C SER A 121 16.76 14.48 3.01
N LYS A 122 17.93 14.09 2.52
CA LYS A 122 19.16 14.91 2.54
C LYS A 122 19.63 15.25 1.13
#